data_AF-A0A9E4IZE9-F1
#
_entry.id   AF-A0A9E4IZE9-F1
#
_cell.length_a   1.000
_cell.length_b   1.000
_cell.length_c   1.000
_cell.angle_alpha   90.00
_cell.angle_beta   90.00
_cell.angle_gamma   90.00
#
_symmetry.space_group_name_H-M   'P 1'
#
loop_
_entity.id
_entity.type
_entity.pdbx_description
1 polymer ?
#
loop_
_entity_poly.entity_id
_entity_poly.type
_entity_poly.pdbx_seq_one_letter_code
_entity_poly.pdbx_strand_id
1 'polypeptide(L)'
;MSKPTRTFHFAIDAFSPRTLPMARLAEYIADLANLLGQPEHVYFDRVSEGSAILVHEVDEAAVPAVEQRLGSVGRDDAPADVVKAFRTMNERLARDQARASLREPGGAEIIPFPGVEQKPGLTYGPFRERGTLDGVLIRVGGKDDTVPVHLLDGDKVHICNANREVARLLAPNLFGAILRVHGEGRWERNQDGKWNLLRFDIRDFEPLDDVPLEEAVRRLRAVKGSGWQRISEPARELHRLRGGHGEND
;
A
#
# COMPACT_ATOMS: atom_id res chain seq x y z
N MET A 1 -11.84 6.93 41.87
CA MET A 1 -12.96 7.28 40.96
C MET A 1 -12.63 6.63 39.63
N SER A 2 -13.51 5.79 39.09
CA SER A 2 -13.29 5.21 37.76
C SER A 2 -13.29 6.34 36.74
N LYS A 3 -12.36 6.29 35.77
CA LYS A 3 -12.39 7.23 34.65
C LYS A 3 -13.70 7.03 33.87
N PRO A 4 -14.28 8.09 33.28
CA PRO A 4 -15.43 7.93 32.40
C PRO A 4 -15.02 7.10 31.18
N THR A 5 -15.78 6.07 30.88
CA THR A 5 -15.58 5.18 29.74
C THR A 5 -16.84 5.09 28.89
N ARG A 6 -16.66 4.75 27.61
CA ARG A 6 -17.71 4.45 26.65
C ARG A 6 -17.64 2.99 26.25
N THR A 7 -18.77 2.29 26.33
CA THR A 7 -18.88 0.88 25.97
C THR A 7 -19.05 0.71 24.46
N PHE A 8 -18.50 -0.36 23.91
CA PHE A 8 -18.66 -0.77 22.52
C PHE A 8 -18.82 -2.29 22.44
N HIS A 9 -19.44 -2.75 21.35
CA HIS A 9 -19.75 -4.16 21.13
C HIS A 9 -19.12 -4.66 19.84
N PHE A 10 -18.19 -5.62 19.94
CA PHE A 10 -17.70 -6.36 18.79
C PHE A 10 -18.42 -7.71 18.70
N ALA A 11 -19.38 -7.81 17.79
CA ALA A 11 -20.26 -8.97 17.67
C ALA A 11 -19.78 -9.91 16.55
N ILE A 12 -19.42 -11.14 16.90
CA ILE A 12 -19.01 -12.21 15.98
C ILE A 12 -20.15 -13.23 15.88
N ASP A 13 -20.55 -13.60 14.66
CA ASP A 13 -21.77 -14.39 14.45
C ASP A 13 -21.59 -15.91 14.47
N ALA A 14 -20.38 -16.41 14.21
CA ALA A 14 -20.10 -17.85 14.19
C ALA A 14 -19.99 -18.50 15.58
N PHE A 15 -19.86 -17.70 16.64
CA PHE A 15 -19.58 -18.20 17.99
C PHE A 15 -20.62 -17.75 19.01
N SER A 16 -20.62 -18.46 20.14
CA SER A 16 -21.30 -18.08 21.39
C SER A 16 -20.29 -18.14 22.54
N PRO A 17 -20.57 -17.56 23.72
CA PRO A 17 -19.68 -17.67 24.88
C PRO A 17 -19.35 -19.12 25.26
N ARG A 18 -20.24 -20.08 24.94
CA ARG A 18 -20.07 -21.50 25.25
C ARG A 18 -19.27 -22.25 24.18
N THR A 19 -19.15 -21.70 22.97
CA THR A 19 -18.51 -22.37 21.82
C THR A 19 -17.22 -21.67 21.37
N LEU A 20 -16.94 -20.45 21.84
CA LEU A 20 -15.71 -19.74 21.53
C LEU A 20 -14.52 -20.32 22.32
N PRO A 21 -13.52 -20.94 21.67
CA PRO A 21 -12.34 -21.44 22.37
C PRO A 21 -11.54 -20.29 22.99
N MET A 22 -11.00 -20.48 24.20
CA MET A 22 -10.23 -19.45 24.91
C MET A 22 -9.04 -18.90 24.10
N ALA A 23 -8.35 -19.75 23.35
CA ALA A 23 -7.27 -19.33 22.47
C ALA A 23 -7.77 -18.39 21.36
N ARG A 24 -8.94 -18.68 20.77
CA ARG A 24 -9.56 -17.83 19.74
C ARG A 24 -10.04 -16.50 20.33
N LEU A 25 -10.61 -16.54 21.54
CA LEU A 25 -10.98 -15.33 22.27
C LEU A 25 -9.77 -14.40 22.46
N ALA A 26 -8.64 -14.93 22.93
CA ALA A 26 -7.42 -14.14 23.13
C ALA A 26 -6.91 -13.52 21.82
N GLU A 27 -6.96 -14.28 20.73
CA GLU A 27 -6.60 -13.78 19.40
C GLU A 27 -7.52 -12.64 18.93
N TYR A 28 -8.84 -12.75 19.11
CA TYR A 28 -9.78 -11.69 18.75
C TYR A 28 -9.61 -10.44 19.61
N ILE A 29 -9.35 -10.60 20.91
CA ILE A 29 -9.05 -9.47 21.80
C ILE A 29 -7.78 -8.74 21.33
N ALA A 30 -6.73 -9.49 20.97
CA ALA A 30 -5.48 -8.90 20.48
C ALA A 30 -5.66 -8.16 19.16
N ASP A 31 -6.37 -8.76 18.20
CA ASP A 31 -6.64 -8.11 16.91
C ASP A 31 -7.53 -6.86 17.09
N LEU A 32 -8.52 -6.91 17.98
CA LEU A 32 -9.38 -5.78 18.28
C LEU A 32 -8.58 -4.62 18.92
N ALA A 33 -7.71 -4.91 19.89
CA ALA A 33 -6.85 -3.90 20.50
C ALA A 33 -5.93 -3.22 19.48
N ASN A 34 -5.34 -4.01 18.57
CA ASN A 34 -4.49 -3.49 17.48
C ASN A 34 -5.28 -2.60 16.51
N LEU A 35 -6.53 -2.97 16.20
CA LEU A 35 -7.39 -2.19 15.33
C LEU A 35 -7.75 -0.84 15.97
N LEU A 36 -8.08 -0.83 17.26
CA LEU A 36 -8.47 0.39 17.98
C LEU A 36 -7.27 1.32 18.27
N GLY A 37 -6.05 0.77 18.34
CA GLY A 37 -4.79 1.53 18.38
C GLY A 37 -4.52 2.30 19.68
N GLN A 38 -5.38 2.15 20.69
CA GLN A 38 -5.29 2.82 21.99
C GLN A 38 -5.13 1.79 23.14
N PRO A 39 -4.05 1.00 23.17
CA PRO A 39 -3.94 -0.19 24.03
C PRO A 39 -3.98 0.13 25.54
N GLU A 40 -3.60 1.34 25.95
CA GLU A 40 -3.64 1.78 27.35
C GLU A 40 -5.01 2.37 27.76
N HIS A 41 -5.92 2.54 26.80
CA HIS A 41 -7.21 3.22 26.99
C HIS A 41 -8.41 2.36 26.52
N VAL A 42 -8.17 1.11 26.15
CA VAL A 42 -9.19 0.15 25.73
C VAL A 42 -9.13 -1.05 26.67
N TYR A 43 -10.25 -1.37 27.29
CA TYR A 43 -10.36 -2.41 28.30
C TYR A 43 -11.40 -3.45 27.89
N PHE A 44 -11.05 -4.72 28.05
CA PHE A 44 -12.02 -5.81 27.90
C PHE A 44 -12.90 -5.88 29.15
N ASP A 45 -14.22 -5.94 28.95
CA ASP A 45 -15.18 -6.11 30.04
C ASP A 45 -15.67 -7.56 30.13
N ARG A 46 -16.38 -8.03 29.10
CA ARG A 46 -16.98 -9.38 29.10
C ARG A 46 -17.29 -9.90 27.71
N VAL A 47 -17.65 -11.19 27.63
CA VAL A 47 -18.37 -11.74 26.47
C VAL A 47 -19.85 -11.86 26.82
N SER A 48 -20.73 -11.18 26.09
CA SER A 48 -22.19 -11.22 26.32
C SER A 48 -22.86 -12.43 25.65
N GLU A 49 -24.02 -12.86 26.16
CA GLU A 49 -24.82 -13.95 25.58
C GLU A 49 -25.60 -13.52 24.30
N GLY A 50 -26.04 -14.50 23.51
CA GLY A 50 -26.77 -14.31 22.23
C GLY A 50 -25.89 -14.52 20.99
N SER A 51 -24.61 -14.16 21.07
CA SER A 51 -23.50 -14.44 20.13
C SER A 51 -22.18 -14.21 20.88
N ALA A 52 -21.01 -14.44 20.29
CA ALA A 52 -19.76 -13.99 20.88
C ALA A 52 -19.63 -12.47 20.71
N ILE A 53 -20.16 -11.72 21.67
CA ILE A 53 -20.09 -10.25 21.70
C ILE A 53 -19.01 -9.85 22.69
N LEU A 54 -17.88 -9.39 22.19
CA LEU A 54 -16.78 -8.85 23.00
C LEU A 54 -17.15 -7.41 23.39
N VAL A 55 -17.64 -7.27 24.61
CA VAL A 55 -17.91 -5.97 25.24
C VAL A 55 -16.59 -5.39 25.71
N HIS A 56 -16.31 -4.16 25.28
CA HIS A 56 -15.11 -3.43 25.65
C HIS A 56 -15.45 -1.98 25.96
N GLU A 57 -14.60 -1.37 26.77
CA GLU A 57 -14.72 0.01 27.20
C GLU A 57 -13.53 0.82 26.71
N VAL A 58 -13.79 2.04 26.28
CA VAL A 58 -12.76 2.99 25.85
C VAL A 58 -12.82 4.20 26.78
N ASP A 59 -11.67 4.66 27.29
CA ASP A 59 -11.62 5.93 28.05
C ASP A 59 -12.26 7.04 27.20
N GLU A 60 -13.15 7.85 27.78
CA GLU A 60 -13.90 8.89 27.04
C GLU A 60 -12.96 9.85 26.29
N ALA A 61 -11.77 10.12 26.83
CA ALA A 61 -10.74 10.95 26.22
C ALA A 61 -10.09 10.33 24.96
N ALA A 62 -10.10 9.00 24.83
CA ALA A 62 -9.54 8.25 23.71
C ALA A 62 -10.57 7.94 22.61
N VAL A 63 -11.87 8.09 22.89
CA VAL A 63 -12.96 7.82 21.94
C VAL A 63 -12.78 8.57 20.60
N PRO A 64 -12.47 9.89 20.56
CA PRO A 64 -12.30 10.58 19.28
C PRO A 64 -11.16 10.01 18.42
N ALA A 65 -10.07 9.56 19.06
CA ALA A 65 -8.94 8.98 18.36
C ALA A 65 -9.29 7.59 17.79
N VAL A 66 -10.06 6.79 18.54
CA VAL A 66 -10.58 5.50 18.09
C VAL A 66 -11.54 5.68 16.91
N GLU A 67 -12.49 6.60 17.00
CA GLU A 67 -13.46 6.89 15.93
C GLU A 67 -12.77 7.40 14.66
N GLN A 68 -11.82 8.34 14.78
CA GLN A 68 -11.04 8.82 13.65
C GLN A 68 -10.27 7.69 12.97
N ARG A 69 -9.66 6.80 13.77
CA ARG A 69 -8.89 5.66 13.28
C ARG A 69 -9.80 4.67 12.53
N LEU A 70 -10.94 4.29 13.11
CA LEU A 70 -11.91 3.40 12.47
C LEU A 70 -12.51 4.03 11.21
N GLY A 71 -12.80 5.33 11.23
CA GLY A 71 -13.33 6.07 10.09
C GLY A 71 -12.34 6.24 8.94
N SER A 72 -11.04 6.02 9.18
CA SER A 72 -10.02 5.99 8.12
C SER A 72 -10.00 4.68 7.32
N VAL A 73 -10.59 3.60 7.86
CA VAL A 73 -10.64 2.31 7.17
C VAL A 73 -11.36 2.46 5.82
N GLY A 74 -10.70 2.06 4.74
CA GLY A 74 -11.25 2.12 3.38
C GLY A 74 -11.09 3.48 2.68
N ARG A 75 -10.41 4.45 3.30
CA ARG A 75 -9.99 5.69 2.63
C ARG A 75 -8.61 5.52 1.99
N ASP A 76 -8.36 6.27 0.92
CA ASP A 76 -7.07 6.26 0.18
C ASP A 76 -5.88 6.72 1.05
N ASP A 77 -6.12 7.47 2.12
CA ASP A 77 -5.13 8.04 3.04
C ASP A 77 -5.03 7.30 4.37
N ALA A 78 -5.64 6.11 4.48
CA ALA A 78 -5.61 5.31 5.69
C ALA A 78 -4.18 4.92 6.12
N PRO A 79 -3.80 5.07 7.40
CA PRO A 79 -2.51 4.62 7.89
C PRO A 79 -2.30 3.11 7.64
N ALA A 80 -1.09 2.73 7.21
CA ALA A 80 -0.79 1.36 6.80
C ALA A 80 -1.02 0.30 7.91
N ASP A 81 -0.84 0.69 9.16
CA ASP A 81 -1.10 -0.15 10.33
C ASP A 81 -2.60 -0.40 10.54
N VAL A 82 -3.46 0.60 10.28
CA VAL A 82 -4.93 0.46 10.34
C VAL A 82 -5.42 -0.51 9.29
N VAL A 83 -4.96 -0.33 8.04
CA VAL A 83 -5.34 -1.19 6.92
C VAL A 83 -4.92 -2.64 7.18
N LYS A 84 -3.69 -2.82 7.67
CA LYS A 84 -3.17 -4.14 8.07
C LYS A 84 -4.03 -4.76 9.17
N ALA A 85 -4.36 -4.02 10.24
CA ALA A 85 -5.16 -4.52 11.34
C ALA A 85 -6.57 -4.94 10.90
N PHE A 86 -7.22 -4.12 10.05
CA PHE A 86 -8.53 -4.42 9.50
C PHE A 86 -8.52 -5.68 8.60
N ARG A 87 -7.48 -5.81 7.77
CA ARG A 87 -7.29 -7.00 6.92
C ARG A 87 -7.04 -8.26 7.76
N THR A 88 -6.16 -8.20 8.76
CA THR A 88 -5.88 -9.32 9.66
C THR A 88 -7.13 -9.80 10.39
N MET A 89 -7.98 -8.88 10.87
CA MET A 89 -9.26 -9.21 11.49
C MET A 89 -10.18 -9.95 10.50
N ASN A 90 -10.35 -9.45 9.27
CA ASN A 90 -11.19 -10.10 8.26
C ASN A 90 -10.66 -11.46 7.83
N GLU A 91 -9.34 -11.60 7.65
CA GLU A 91 -8.71 -12.90 7.33
C GLU A 91 -8.90 -13.92 8.46
N ARG A 92 -8.91 -13.49 9.72
CA ARG A 92 -9.20 -14.38 10.86
C ARG A 92 -10.67 -14.80 10.84
N LEU A 93 -11.59 -13.84 10.71
CA LEU A 93 -13.02 -14.13 10.60
C LEU A 93 -13.31 -15.08 9.44
N ALA A 94 -12.69 -14.89 8.27
CA ALA A 94 -12.84 -15.78 7.12
C ALA A 94 -12.36 -17.22 7.40
N ARG A 95 -11.21 -17.38 8.07
CA ARG A 95 -10.69 -18.70 8.50
C ARG A 95 -11.63 -19.41 9.46
N ASP A 96 -12.29 -18.63 10.32
CA ASP A 96 -13.25 -19.12 11.30
C ASP A 96 -14.69 -19.21 10.74
N GLN A 97 -14.87 -19.03 9.41
CA GLN A 97 -16.17 -19.03 8.72
C GLN A 97 -17.20 -18.06 9.34
N ALA A 98 -16.70 -16.90 9.78
CA ALA A 98 -17.43 -15.90 10.52
C ALA A 98 -17.45 -14.56 9.80
N ARG A 99 -18.34 -13.68 10.25
CA ARG A 99 -18.29 -12.23 10.06
C ARG A 99 -18.46 -11.53 11.40
N ALA A 100 -18.16 -10.25 11.44
CA ALA A 100 -18.34 -9.46 12.65
C ALA A 100 -18.80 -8.03 12.34
N SER A 101 -19.21 -7.32 13.39
CA SER A 101 -19.54 -5.90 13.34
C SER A 101 -19.11 -5.23 14.64
N LEU A 102 -18.55 -4.04 14.55
CA LEU A 102 -18.32 -3.17 15.70
C LEU A 102 -19.50 -2.21 15.81
N ARG A 103 -20.08 -2.10 17.02
CA ARG A 103 -21.30 -1.36 17.27
C ARG A 103 -21.19 -0.47 18.51
N GLU A 104 -21.97 0.61 18.50
CA GLU A 104 -22.21 1.46 19.66
C GLU A 104 -23.11 0.77 20.70
N PRO A 105 -23.22 1.31 21.94
CA PRO A 105 -24.15 0.80 22.95
C PRO A 105 -25.60 0.72 22.46
N GLY A 106 -26.02 1.67 21.61
CA GLY A 106 -27.35 1.71 21.01
C GLY A 106 -27.58 0.70 19.89
N GLY A 107 -26.57 -0.10 19.53
CA GLY A 107 -26.65 -1.12 18.48
C GLY A 107 -26.40 -0.61 17.07
N ALA A 108 -26.12 0.69 16.90
CA ALA A 108 -25.71 1.27 15.63
C ALA A 108 -24.38 0.65 15.18
N GLU A 109 -24.33 0.16 13.94
CA GLU A 109 -23.11 -0.40 13.37
C GLU A 109 -22.15 0.73 12.99
N ILE A 110 -20.93 0.66 13.55
CA ILE A 110 -19.83 1.59 13.26
C ILE A 110 -19.08 1.11 12.03
N ILE A 111 -18.70 -0.17 12.01
CA ILE A 111 -17.97 -0.77 10.90
C ILE A 111 -18.25 -2.27 10.79
N PRO A 112 -18.57 -2.78 9.58
CA PRO A 112 -18.72 -4.20 9.32
C PRO A 112 -17.37 -4.87 9.01
N PHE A 113 -17.23 -6.13 9.40
CA PHE A 113 -16.13 -7.01 9.07
C PHE A 113 -16.67 -8.20 8.28
N PRO A 114 -16.67 -8.15 6.95
CA PRO A 114 -17.35 -9.13 6.12
C PRO A 114 -16.78 -10.55 6.24
N GLY A 115 -15.52 -10.73 6.66
CA GLY A 115 -14.94 -12.05 6.94
C GLY A 115 -15.15 -13.06 5.80
N VAL A 116 -15.89 -14.14 6.05
CA VAL A 116 -16.22 -15.15 5.02
C VAL A 116 -17.06 -14.61 3.85
N GLU A 117 -17.88 -13.59 4.09
CA GLU A 117 -18.68 -12.90 3.08
C GLU A 117 -17.90 -11.77 2.39
N GLN A 118 -16.60 -11.62 2.70
CA GLN A 118 -15.74 -10.71 1.98
C GLN A 118 -15.69 -11.18 0.53
N LYS A 119 -16.52 -10.53 -0.30
CA LYS A 119 -16.44 -10.67 -1.74
C LYS A 119 -14.98 -10.42 -2.08
N PRO A 120 -14.31 -11.34 -2.81
CA PRO A 120 -13.02 -11.04 -3.40
C PRO A 120 -13.20 -9.68 -4.04
N GLY A 121 -12.49 -8.67 -3.52
CA GLY A 121 -12.62 -7.32 -4.03
C GLY A 121 -12.44 -7.40 -5.53
N LEU A 122 -13.23 -6.63 -6.29
CA LEU A 122 -12.88 -6.31 -7.65
C LEU A 122 -11.44 -5.80 -7.61
N THR A 123 -10.47 -6.67 -7.93
CA THR A 123 -9.16 -6.23 -8.36
C THR A 123 -9.51 -5.33 -9.52
N TYR A 124 -9.37 -4.01 -9.35
CA TYR A 124 -9.49 -3.12 -10.49
C TYR A 124 -8.54 -3.67 -11.53
N GLY A 125 -9.15 -4.09 -12.63
CA GLY A 125 -8.52 -4.98 -13.57
C GLY A 125 -7.17 -4.40 -13.98
N PRO A 126 -6.18 -5.26 -14.25
CA PRO A 126 -4.82 -4.85 -14.56
C PRO A 126 -4.80 -3.67 -15.54
N PHE A 127 -4.43 -2.49 -15.05
CA PHE A 127 -4.29 -1.31 -15.89
C PHE A 127 -3.05 -1.53 -16.74
N ARG A 128 -3.25 -1.56 -18.06
CA ARG A 128 -2.16 -1.56 -19.03
C ARG A 128 -1.79 -0.11 -19.29
N GLU A 129 -0.77 0.35 -18.61
CA GLU A 129 -0.23 1.68 -18.82
C GLU A 129 1.19 1.60 -19.38
N ARG A 130 1.52 2.56 -20.24
CA ARG A 130 2.89 2.75 -20.66
C ARG A 130 3.69 3.24 -19.46
N GLY A 131 4.74 2.50 -19.12
CA GLY A 131 5.62 2.82 -18.02
C GLY A 131 7.08 2.82 -18.46
N THR A 132 7.94 3.25 -17.53
CA THR A 132 9.39 3.15 -17.66
C THR A 132 9.96 2.51 -16.40
N LEU A 133 11.02 1.73 -16.57
CA LEU A 133 11.82 1.18 -15.48
C LEU A 133 13.29 1.41 -15.82
N ASP A 134 14.08 1.77 -14.81
CA ASP A 134 15.53 1.94 -14.95
C ASP A 134 16.23 0.79 -14.24
N GLY A 135 17.35 0.30 -14.79
CA GLY A 135 18.16 -0.69 -14.10
C GLY A 135 19.23 -1.35 -14.97
N VAL A 136 20.13 -2.07 -14.33
CA VAL A 136 21.18 -2.85 -15.00
C VAL A 136 20.61 -4.20 -15.42
N LEU A 137 20.78 -4.57 -16.68
CA LEU A 137 20.36 -5.88 -17.17
C LEU A 137 21.21 -6.98 -16.54
N ILE A 138 20.60 -7.85 -15.72
CA ILE A 138 21.30 -8.97 -15.05
C ILE A 138 20.90 -10.35 -15.59
N ARG A 139 19.80 -10.45 -16.34
CA ARG A 139 19.36 -11.69 -16.97
C ARG A 139 18.52 -11.39 -18.21
N VAL A 140 18.77 -12.13 -19.29
CA VAL A 140 17.88 -12.22 -20.44
C VAL A 140 17.94 -13.63 -21.00
N GLY A 141 16.80 -14.31 -21.10
CA GLY A 141 16.75 -15.65 -21.68
C GLY A 141 15.56 -16.50 -21.25
N GLY A 142 14.96 -17.19 -22.23
CA GLY A 142 13.80 -18.05 -22.07
C GLY A 142 13.64 -18.97 -23.28
N LYS A 143 12.78 -19.98 -23.16
CA LYS A 143 12.56 -21.00 -24.20
C LYS A 143 11.52 -20.55 -25.23
N ASP A 144 10.54 -19.76 -24.79
CA ASP A 144 9.35 -19.42 -25.57
C ASP A 144 9.48 -18.01 -26.19
N ASP A 145 8.41 -17.53 -26.84
CA ASP A 145 8.42 -16.21 -27.50
C ASP A 145 8.32 -15.03 -26.52
N THR A 146 7.93 -15.32 -25.28
CA THR A 146 8.04 -14.41 -24.13
C THR A 146 9.36 -14.70 -23.41
N VAL A 147 10.32 -13.78 -23.53
CA VAL A 147 11.65 -13.92 -22.95
C VAL A 147 11.72 -13.19 -21.61
N PRO A 148 11.98 -13.89 -20.49
CA PRO A 148 12.21 -13.24 -19.20
C PRO A 148 13.44 -12.33 -19.22
N VAL A 149 13.29 -11.14 -18.63
CA VAL A 149 14.32 -10.12 -18.52
C VAL A 149 14.35 -9.64 -17.07
N HIS A 150 15.51 -9.62 -16.42
CA HIS A 150 15.65 -9.10 -15.06
C HIS A 150 16.52 -7.83 -15.08
N LEU A 151 15.99 -6.76 -14.48
CA LEU A 151 16.70 -5.49 -14.29
C LEU A 151 16.98 -5.30 -12.80
N LEU A 152 18.20 -4.90 -12.46
CA LEU A 152 18.61 -4.55 -11.10
C LEU A 152 18.58 -3.02 -10.94
N ASP A 153 17.75 -2.54 -10.02
CA ASP A 153 17.62 -1.14 -9.62
C ASP A 153 17.99 -1.00 -8.13
N GLY A 154 19.22 -0.55 -7.85
CA GLY A 154 19.80 -0.61 -6.50
C GLY A 154 19.81 -2.05 -5.97
N ASP A 155 19.07 -2.30 -4.89
CA ASP A 155 18.92 -3.64 -4.27
C ASP A 155 17.69 -4.43 -4.80
N LYS A 156 16.90 -3.83 -5.70
CA LYS A 156 15.63 -4.39 -6.18
C LYS A 156 15.77 -5.03 -7.55
N VAL A 157 15.27 -6.25 -7.72
CA VAL A 157 15.20 -6.92 -9.02
C VAL A 157 13.79 -6.81 -9.61
N HIS A 158 13.68 -6.18 -10.77
CA HIS A 158 12.47 -6.12 -11.58
C HIS A 158 12.42 -7.29 -12.55
N ILE A 159 11.40 -8.16 -12.40
CA ILE A 159 11.16 -9.28 -13.30
C ILE A 159 10.22 -8.83 -14.42
N CYS A 160 10.77 -8.67 -15.61
CA CYS A 160 10.10 -8.20 -16.81
C CYS A 160 10.07 -9.28 -17.89
N ASN A 161 9.38 -8.99 -19.00
CA ASN A 161 9.38 -9.81 -20.19
C ASN A 161 9.67 -8.96 -21.42
N ALA A 162 10.22 -9.59 -22.46
CA ALA A 162 10.40 -9.00 -23.77
C ALA A 162 10.03 -10.04 -24.84
N ASN A 163 9.78 -9.59 -26.07
CA ASN A 163 9.74 -10.51 -27.22
C ASN A 163 11.18 -10.89 -27.62
N ARG A 164 11.33 -11.86 -28.53
CA ARG A 164 12.65 -12.33 -29.00
C ARG A 164 13.49 -11.25 -29.67
N GLU A 165 12.86 -10.34 -30.41
CA GLU A 165 13.56 -9.25 -31.12
C GLU A 165 14.19 -8.27 -30.12
N VAL A 166 13.38 -7.75 -29.18
CA VAL A 166 13.84 -6.85 -28.11
C VAL A 166 14.85 -7.55 -27.21
N ALA A 167 14.64 -8.82 -26.85
CA ALA A 167 15.59 -9.59 -26.05
C ALA A 167 16.96 -9.74 -26.76
N ARG A 168 16.97 -9.92 -28.09
CA ARG A 168 18.20 -9.98 -28.87
C ARG A 168 18.95 -8.64 -28.87
N LEU A 169 18.23 -7.53 -28.89
CA LEU A 169 18.81 -6.18 -28.80
C LEU A 169 19.27 -5.83 -27.38
N LEU A 170 18.61 -6.36 -26.35
CA LEU A 170 18.99 -6.19 -24.94
C LEU A 170 20.24 -7.00 -24.58
N ALA A 171 20.41 -8.21 -25.11
CA ALA A 171 21.47 -9.14 -24.73
C ALA A 171 22.91 -8.57 -24.72
N PRO A 172 23.34 -7.72 -25.66
CA PRO A 172 24.65 -7.07 -25.61
C PRO A 172 24.88 -6.17 -24.39
N ASN A 173 23.82 -5.69 -23.75
CA ASN A 173 23.86 -4.79 -22.59
C ASN A 173 23.87 -5.54 -21.25
N LEU A 174 24.02 -6.87 -21.26
CA LEU A 174 24.06 -7.68 -20.05
C LEU A 174 25.24 -7.27 -19.16
N PHE A 175 24.96 -6.94 -17.90
CA PHE A 175 25.90 -6.36 -16.93
C PHE A 175 26.57 -5.06 -17.39
N GLY A 176 25.94 -4.34 -18.32
CA GLY A 176 26.41 -3.07 -18.87
C GLY A 176 25.91 -1.84 -18.12
N ALA A 177 25.74 -0.73 -18.85
CA ALA A 177 25.20 0.52 -18.32
C ALA A 177 23.76 0.35 -17.82
N ILE A 178 23.30 1.31 -17.01
CA ILE A 178 21.89 1.39 -16.61
C ILE A 178 21.05 1.62 -17.87
N LEU A 179 20.02 0.80 -18.05
CA LEU A 179 19.07 0.92 -19.15
C LEU A 179 17.78 1.52 -18.63
N ARG A 180 17.20 2.46 -19.37
CA ARG A 180 15.79 2.81 -19.25
C ARG A 180 15.00 1.97 -20.23
N VAL A 181 14.12 1.12 -19.73
CA VAL A 181 13.23 0.31 -20.54
C VAL A 181 11.85 0.94 -20.60
N HIS A 182 11.25 0.96 -21.79
CA HIS A 182 9.91 1.44 -22.06
C HIS A 182 9.02 0.25 -22.36
N GLY A 183 7.82 0.22 -21.79
CA GLY A 183 6.96 -0.93 -21.96
C GLY A 183 5.56 -0.73 -21.44
N GLU A 184 4.80 -1.80 -21.50
CA GLU A 184 3.46 -1.87 -20.93
C GLU A 184 3.56 -2.55 -19.56
N GLY A 185 3.33 -1.76 -18.52
CA GLY A 185 3.20 -2.26 -17.16
C GLY A 185 1.77 -2.73 -16.93
N ARG A 186 1.65 -3.93 -16.38
CA ARG A 186 0.44 -4.44 -15.76
C ARG A 186 0.51 -4.09 -14.28
N TRP A 187 -0.25 -3.08 -13.90
CA TRP A 187 -0.28 -2.62 -12.52
C TRP A 187 -1.57 -3.07 -11.87
N GLU A 188 -1.46 -3.55 -10.64
CA GLU A 188 -2.59 -3.64 -9.73
C GLU A 188 -2.43 -2.56 -8.68
N ARG A 189 -3.52 -1.87 -8.38
CA ARG A 189 -3.59 -1.04 -7.18
C ARG A 189 -4.11 -1.97 -6.08
N ASN A 190 -3.25 -2.31 -5.15
CA ASN A 190 -3.65 -3.14 -4.02
C ASN A 190 -4.50 -2.32 -3.04
N GLN A 191 -5.16 -3.01 -2.11
CA GLN A 191 -6.09 -2.41 -1.15
C GLN A 191 -5.43 -1.35 -0.24
N ASP A 192 -4.09 -1.33 -0.21
CA ASP A 192 -3.27 -0.41 0.56
C ASP A 192 -2.91 0.85 -0.26
N GLY A 193 -3.53 1.05 -1.43
CA GLY A 193 -3.30 2.18 -2.33
C GLY A 193 -1.97 2.13 -3.09
N LYS A 194 -1.15 1.11 -2.87
CA LYS A 194 0.17 0.95 -3.49
C LYS A 194 0.04 0.32 -4.88
N TRP A 195 0.86 0.82 -5.80
CA TRP A 195 0.99 0.22 -7.12
C TRP A 195 1.93 -0.98 -7.05
N ASN A 196 1.37 -2.16 -7.31
CA ASN A 196 2.12 -3.40 -7.49
C ASN A 196 2.27 -3.66 -8.98
N LEU A 197 3.53 -3.73 -9.44
CA LEU A 197 3.84 -4.17 -10.80
C LEU A 197 3.72 -5.69 -10.87
N LEU A 198 2.66 -6.20 -11.48
CA LEU A 198 2.46 -7.63 -11.69
C LEU A 198 3.32 -8.17 -12.83
N ARG A 199 3.46 -7.37 -13.88
CA ARG A 199 4.19 -7.74 -15.10
C ARG A 199 4.58 -6.49 -15.85
N PHE A 200 5.77 -6.49 -16.45
CA PHE A 200 6.17 -5.42 -17.36
C PHE A 200 6.66 -6.04 -18.67
N ASP A 201 6.01 -5.70 -19.78
CA ASP A 201 6.38 -6.16 -21.11
C ASP A 201 7.14 -5.04 -21.84
N ILE A 202 8.47 -5.20 -21.93
CA ILE A 202 9.40 -4.26 -22.55
C ILE A 202 9.16 -4.22 -24.05
N ARG A 203 9.03 -3.01 -24.59
CA ARG A 203 8.85 -2.70 -26.00
C ARG A 203 10.07 -2.04 -26.61
N ASP A 204 10.76 -1.21 -25.84
CA ASP A 204 11.93 -0.46 -26.29
C ASP A 204 12.85 -0.16 -25.10
N PHE A 205 14.09 0.25 -25.36
CA PHE A 205 15.02 0.67 -24.32
C PHE A 205 16.04 1.67 -24.84
N GLU A 206 16.53 2.50 -23.93
CA GLU A 206 17.66 3.40 -24.16
C GLU A 206 18.71 3.21 -23.06
N PRO A 207 20.01 3.10 -23.40
CA PRO A 207 21.07 3.21 -22.41
C PRO A 207 21.06 4.60 -21.79
N LEU A 208 21.09 4.67 -20.47
CA LEU A 208 21.29 5.92 -19.76
C LEU A 208 22.78 6.20 -19.68
N ASP A 209 23.18 7.41 -20.10
CA ASP A 209 24.55 7.86 -19.89
C ASP A 209 24.79 8.02 -18.39
N ASP A 210 25.79 7.32 -17.86
CA ASP A 210 26.30 7.50 -16.50
C ASP A 210 27.19 8.76 -16.43
N VAL A 211 26.61 9.90 -16.83
CA VAL A 211 27.27 11.19 -16.66
C VAL A 211 27.21 11.53 -15.18
N PRO A 212 28.36 11.71 -14.48
CA PRO A 212 28.34 12.17 -13.10
C PRO A 212 27.50 13.44 -12.99
N LEU A 213 26.68 13.55 -11.94
CA LEU A 213 25.78 14.70 -11.74
C LEU A 213 26.50 16.05 -11.92
N GLU A 214 27.75 16.13 -11.47
CA GLU A 214 28.60 17.31 -11.64
C GLU A 214 28.86 17.67 -13.11
N GLU A 215 29.12 16.68 -13.96
CA GLU A 215 29.32 16.84 -15.40
C GLU A 215 28.00 17.18 -16.11
N ALA A 216 26.87 16.57 -15.70
CA ALA A 216 25.54 16.91 -16.23
C ALA A 216 25.16 18.37 -15.92
N VAL A 217 25.39 18.82 -14.69
CA VAL A 217 25.19 20.23 -14.27
C VAL A 217 26.12 21.17 -15.03
N ARG A 218 27.38 20.78 -15.25
CA ARG A 218 28.33 21.56 -16.04
C ARG A 218 27.88 21.71 -17.49
N ARG A 219 27.40 20.64 -18.12
CA ARG A 219 26.85 20.65 -19.49
C ARG A 219 25.64 21.56 -19.61
N LEU A 220 24.70 21.48 -18.67
CA LEU A 220 23.53 22.37 -18.62
C LEU A 220 23.95 23.85 -18.50
N ARG A 221 24.94 24.16 -17.66
CA ARG A 221 25.50 25.53 -17.53
C ARG A 221 26.25 26.01 -18.78
N ALA A 222 26.77 25.09 -19.59
CA ALA A 222 27.55 25.42 -20.79
C ALA A 222 26.69 25.67 -22.04
N VAL A 223 25.37 25.41 -21.98
CA VAL A 223 24.45 25.69 -23.10
C VAL A 223 24.39 27.20 -23.36
N LYS A 224 24.99 27.66 -24.46
CA LYS A 224 24.97 29.07 -24.87
C LYS A 224 23.52 29.51 -25.16
N GLY A 225 23.12 30.66 -24.61
CA GLY A 225 21.79 31.25 -24.81
C GLY A 225 20.72 30.81 -23.81
N SER A 226 21.05 29.89 -22.89
CA SER A 226 20.07 29.31 -21.95
C SER A 226 19.73 30.20 -20.73
N GLY A 227 20.40 31.35 -20.56
CA GLY A 227 20.13 32.29 -19.46
C GLY A 227 20.58 31.84 -18.07
N TRP A 228 20.85 30.54 -17.85
CA TRP A 228 21.23 29.95 -16.55
C TRP A 228 22.49 30.55 -15.92
N GLN A 229 23.44 31.02 -16.74
CA GLN A 229 24.65 31.70 -16.25
C GLN A 229 24.36 33.06 -15.60
N ARG A 230 23.19 33.64 -15.82
CA ARG A 230 22.78 34.96 -15.28
C ARG A 230 21.92 34.83 -14.02
N ILE A 231 21.55 33.62 -13.62
CA ILE A 231 20.73 33.36 -12.43
C ILE A 231 21.67 32.93 -11.30
N SER A 232 21.78 33.77 -10.27
CA SER A 232 22.68 33.56 -9.14
C SER A 232 22.28 32.37 -8.26
N GLU A 233 20.99 32.05 -8.14
CA GLU A 233 20.48 30.91 -7.37
C GLU A 233 19.48 30.04 -8.17
N PRO A 234 19.95 29.21 -9.12
CA PRO A 234 19.08 28.41 -10.00
C PRO A 234 18.18 27.41 -9.24
N ALA A 235 18.65 26.87 -8.12
CA ALA A 235 17.88 25.94 -7.29
C ALA A 235 16.65 26.61 -6.66
N ARG A 236 16.78 27.88 -6.26
CA ARG A 236 15.70 28.66 -5.67
C ARG A 236 14.66 29.07 -6.71
N GLU A 237 15.11 29.37 -7.92
CA GLU A 237 14.22 29.65 -9.06
C GLU A 237 13.42 28.41 -9.50
N LEU A 238 14.07 27.23 -9.55
CA LEU A 238 13.38 25.96 -9.79
C LEU A 238 12.34 25.65 -8.71
N HIS A 239 12.63 25.99 -7.44
CA HIS A 239 11.68 25.81 -6.35
C HIS A 239 10.49 26.77 -6.46
N ARG A 240 10.73 28.02 -6.87
CA ARG A 240 9.68 29.01 -7.20
C ARG A 240 8.79 28.54 -8.36
N LEU A 241 9.37 28.01 -9.43
CA LEU A 241 8.62 27.49 -10.59
C LEU A 241 7.80 26.24 -10.23
N ARG A 242 8.31 25.37 -9.35
CA ARG A 242 7.57 24.21 -8.85
C ARG A 242 6.47 24.54 -7.83
N GLY A 243 6.60 25.65 -7.10
CA GLY A 243 5.61 26.10 -6.12
C GLY A 243 4.48 26.99 -6.69
N GLY A 244 4.55 27.35 -7.97
CA GLY A 244 3.64 28.29 -8.62
C GLY A 244 2.52 27.62 -9.43
N HIS A 245 1.71 26.77 -8.81
CA HIS A 245 0.34 26.50 -9.29
C HIS A 245 -0.60 26.50 -8.10
N GLY A 246 -1.04 27.70 -7.74
CA GLY A 246 -2.01 27.94 -6.69
C GLY A 246 -2.18 29.43 -6.45
N GLU A 247 -2.64 30.17 -7.46
CA GLU A 247 -3.50 31.36 -7.29
C GLU A 247 -4.02 31.92 -8.63
N ASN A 248 -5.35 32.04 -8.70
CA ASN A 248 -6.26 32.80 -9.58
C ASN A 248 -6.36 32.37 -11.05
N ASP A 249 -7.55 32.06 -11.62
CA ASP A 249 -8.90 32.64 -11.50
C ASP A 249 -10.01 31.57 -11.56
#